data_AF-A0A7R7VWI3-F1
#
_entry.id   AF-A0A7R7VWI3-F1
#
_cell.length_a   1.000
_cell.length_b   1.000
_cell.length_c   1.000
_cell.angle_alpha   90.00
_cell.angle_beta   90.00
_cell.angle_gamma   90.00
#
_symmetry.space_group_name_H-M   'P 1'
#
loop_
_entity.id
_entity.type
_entity.pdbx_description
1 polymer ?
#
loop_
_entity_poly.entity_id
_entity_poly.type
_entity_poly.pdbx_seq_one_letter_code
_entity_poly.pdbx_strand_id
1 'polypeptide(L)'
;MAFSDGRSRGISLGLRIPALLLNILSIICFSYAFPEGMLIWLILFSIVALWSLIDLILLLDYRDHHPGIDLGLDLLSWLILGIMGLIAIGLYFTTTGTAGLGLPDYCLIVLRVGAILAPIAAVFHLVLFIRACIHVHQTRREGKKLNYKITEDNRI
;
A
#
# COMPACT_ATOMS: atom_id res chain seq x y z
N MET A 1 -14.19 2.46 -18.38
CA MET A 1 -13.69 1.12 -18.71
C MET A 1 -12.45 0.87 -17.86
N ALA A 2 -12.64 0.48 -16.60
CA ALA A 2 -11.55 0.55 -15.61
C ALA A 2 -10.66 -0.71 -15.56
N PHE A 3 -11.16 -1.89 -15.90
CA PHE A 3 -10.38 -3.14 -15.95
C PHE A 3 -11.03 -4.14 -16.91
N SER A 4 -10.99 -3.87 -18.22
CA SER A 4 -11.60 -4.78 -19.21
C SER A 4 -10.76 -6.03 -19.51
N ASP A 5 -9.50 -6.08 -19.06
CA ASP A 5 -8.60 -7.22 -19.28
C ASP A 5 -8.47 -8.03 -17.99
N GLY A 6 -8.96 -9.28 -17.98
CA GLY A 6 -8.82 -10.19 -16.84
C GLY A 6 -7.37 -10.37 -16.37
N ARG A 7 -6.40 -10.16 -17.26
CA ARG A 7 -4.96 -10.19 -16.96
C ARG A 7 -4.51 -9.03 -16.06
N SER A 8 -4.94 -7.80 -16.29
CA SER A 8 -4.51 -6.65 -15.49
C SER A 8 -5.09 -6.71 -14.08
N ARG A 9 -6.32 -7.21 -13.95
CA ARG A 9 -7.00 -7.48 -12.69
C ARG A 9 -6.35 -8.61 -11.89
N GLY A 10 -6.00 -9.73 -12.53
CA GLY A 10 -5.29 -10.84 -11.88
C GLY A 10 -3.97 -10.40 -11.26
N ILE A 11 -3.20 -9.55 -11.95
CA ILE A 11 -1.95 -9.00 -11.40
C ILE A 11 -2.24 -8.02 -10.25
N SER A 12 -3.33 -7.24 -10.31
CA SER A 12 -3.72 -6.34 -9.21
C SER A 12 -4.08 -7.14 -7.95
N LEU A 13 -4.93 -8.16 -8.09
CA LEU A 13 -5.27 -9.10 -7.02
C LEU A 13 -4.02 -9.79 -6.45
N GLY A 14 -3.14 -10.27 -7.32
CA GLY A 14 -1.89 -10.93 -6.94
C GLY A 14 -0.91 -10.04 -6.18
N LEU A 15 -1.01 -8.71 -6.30
CA LEU A 15 -0.20 -7.74 -5.54
C LEU A 15 -0.91 -7.28 -4.25
N ARG A 16 -2.23 -7.11 -4.28
CA ARG A 16 -3.00 -6.63 -3.11
C ARG A 16 -3.10 -7.66 -2.00
N ILE A 17 -3.28 -8.94 -2.33
CA ILE A 17 -3.35 -10.03 -1.34
C ILE A 17 -2.08 -10.07 -0.47
N PRO A 18 -0.86 -10.18 -1.04
CA PRO A 18 0.35 -10.16 -0.23
C PRO A 18 0.56 -8.82 0.47
N ALA A 19 0.22 -7.68 -0.13
CA ALA A 19 0.31 -6.37 0.53
C ALA A 19 -0.52 -6.32 1.82
N LEU A 20 -1.78 -6.76 1.76
CA LEU A 20 -2.68 -6.82 2.90
C LEU A 20 -2.16 -7.79 3.97
N LEU A 21 -1.73 -9.00 3.57
CA LEU A 21 -1.20 -9.98 4.50
C LEU A 21 0.04 -9.48 5.22
N LEU A 22 0.99 -8.88 4.49
CA LEU A 22 2.20 -8.31 5.07
C LEU A 22 1.88 -7.15 6.02
N ASN A 23 0.90 -6.31 5.69
CA ASN A 23 0.45 -5.24 6.58
C ASN A 23 -0.17 -5.80 7.87
N ILE A 24 -1.06 -6.79 7.77
CA ILE A 24 -1.67 -7.44 8.95
C ILE A 24 -0.60 -8.10 9.83
N LEU A 25 0.36 -8.82 9.23
CA LEU A 25 1.48 -9.41 9.97
C LEU A 25 2.33 -8.34 10.65
N SER A 26 2.54 -7.19 10.00
CA SER A 26 3.25 -6.05 10.58
C SER A 26 2.51 -5.49 11.79
N ILE A 27 1.18 -5.34 11.71
CA ILE A 27 0.33 -4.92 12.84
C ILE A 27 0.53 -5.86 14.01
N ILE A 28 0.39 -7.17 13.79
CA ILE A 28 0.55 -8.20 14.84
C ILE A 28 1.94 -8.10 15.49
N CYS A 29 2.99 -7.96 14.67
CA CYS A 29 4.36 -7.83 15.17
C CYS A 29 4.52 -6.57 16.05
N PHE A 30 4.06 -5.41 15.58
CA PHE A 30 4.21 -4.17 16.33
C PHE A 30 3.35 -4.12 17.60
N SER A 31 2.13 -4.67 17.57
CA SER A 31 1.29 -4.80 18.75
C SER A 31 1.93 -5.68 19.84
N TYR A 32 2.63 -6.74 19.44
CA TYR A 32 3.32 -7.62 20.38
C TYR A 32 4.64 -7.00 20.90
N ALA A 33 5.38 -6.29 20.03
CA ALA A 33 6.63 -5.65 20.40
C ALA A 33 6.44 -4.44 21.35
N PHE A 34 5.31 -3.72 21.24
CA PHE A 34 5.04 -2.50 22.04
C PHE A 34 3.61 -2.47 22.61
N PRO A 35 3.34 -3.22 23.71
CA PRO A 35 2.00 -3.29 24.29
C PRO A 35 1.49 -1.97 24.88
N GLU A 36 2.37 -1.10 25.37
CA GLU A 36 2.01 0.10 26.15
C GLU A 36 2.09 1.42 25.35
N GLY A 37 2.65 1.44 24.14
CA GLY A 37 3.29 2.67 23.63
C GLY A 37 2.96 3.16 22.22
N MET A 38 2.25 2.40 21.38
CA MET A 38 2.17 2.74 19.95
C MET A 38 0.76 2.74 19.36
N LEU A 39 -0.20 3.38 20.05
CA LEU A 39 -1.56 3.59 19.55
C LEU A 39 -1.59 4.23 18.15
N ILE A 40 -0.71 5.21 17.90
CA ILE A 40 -0.62 5.88 16.60
C ILE A 40 -0.27 4.90 15.48
N TRP A 41 0.64 3.95 15.73
CA TRP A 41 1.02 2.93 14.75
C TRP A 41 -0.14 2.01 14.43
N LEU A 42 -0.80 1.52 15.48
CA LEU A 42 -1.97 0.67 15.37
C LEU A 42 -3.07 1.33 14.55
N ILE A 43 -3.38 2.60 14.83
CA ILE A 43 -4.39 3.37 14.10
C ILE A 43 -3.98 3.51 12.62
N LEU A 44 -2.76 3.97 12.35
CA LEU A 44 -2.31 4.22 10.98
C LEU A 44 -2.26 2.94 10.14
N PHE A 45 -1.71 1.85 10.67
CA PHE A 45 -1.65 0.58 9.95
C PHE A 45 -3.03 -0.03 9.76
N SER A 46 -3.93 0.12 10.74
CA SER A 46 -5.32 -0.34 10.63
C SER A 46 -6.08 0.42 9.55
N ILE A 47 -5.89 1.73 9.44
CA ILE A 47 -6.49 2.54 8.35
C ILE A 47 -6.00 2.03 6.99
N VAL A 48 -4.70 1.77 6.84
CA VAL A 48 -4.12 1.22 5.60
C VAL A 48 -4.66 -0.18 5.31
N ALA A 49 -4.78 -1.04 6.33
CA ALA A 49 -5.31 -2.40 6.18
C ALA A 49 -6.79 -2.38 5.78
N LEU A 50 -7.59 -1.51 6.40
CA LEU A 50 -9.00 -1.33 6.08
C LEU A 50 -9.17 -0.86 4.64
N TRP A 51 -8.40 0.13 4.19
CA TRP A 51 -8.49 0.58 2.81
C TRP A 51 -8.07 -0.51 1.81
N SER A 52 -6.94 -1.17 2.07
CA SER A 52 -6.45 -2.28 1.25
C SER A 52 -7.46 -3.43 1.16
N LEU A 53 -8.19 -3.71 2.24
CA LEU A 53 -9.27 -4.67 2.29
C LEU A 53 -10.50 -4.21 1.50
N ILE A 54 -10.92 -2.95 1.65
CA ILE A 54 -12.04 -2.37 0.89
C ILE A 54 -11.75 -2.48 -0.60
N ASP A 55 -10.57 -2.07 -1.04
CA ASP A 55 -10.21 -2.13 -2.46
C ASP A 55 -10.14 -3.58 -2.97
N LEU A 56 -9.63 -4.51 -2.16
CA LEU A 56 -9.65 -5.94 -2.47
C LEU A 56 -11.09 -6.46 -2.65
N ILE A 57 -12.03 -6.08 -1.77
CA ILE A 57 -13.44 -6.47 -1.88
C ILE A 57 -14.07 -5.91 -3.16
N LEU A 58 -13.79 -4.65 -3.48
CA LEU A 58 -14.30 -4.00 -4.70
C LEU A 58 -13.74 -4.63 -5.98
N LEU A 59 -12.45 -4.98 -5.96
CA LEU A 59 -11.79 -5.76 -6.99
C LEU A 59 -12.33 -7.19 -7.12
N LEU A 60 -13.02 -7.73 -6.11
CA LEU A 60 -13.72 -9.01 -6.20
C LEU A 60 -15.15 -8.82 -6.72
N ASP A 61 -15.85 -7.77 -6.27
CA ASP A 61 -17.26 -7.46 -6.58
C ASP A 61 -17.49 -6.82 -7.97
N TYR A 62 -16.44 -6.71 -8.81
CA TYR A 62 -16.53 -6.10 -10.15
C TYR A 62 -17.04 -4.64 -10.14
N ARG A 63 -16.97 -3.94 -9.00
CA ARG A 63 -17.58 -2.62 -8.85
C ARG A 63 -16.58 -1.54 -9.27
N ASP A 64 -16.95 -0.75 -10.27
CA ASP A 64 -16.10 0.32 -10.79
C ASP A 64 -15.86 1.40 -9.70
N HIS A 65 -14.59 1.66 -9.41
CA HIS A 65 -14.16 2.79 -8.57
C HIS A 65 -13.63 3.95 -9.41
N HIS A 66 -13.75 5.16 -8.86
CA HIS A 66 -13.16 6.34 -9.47
C HIS A 66 -11.62 6.22 -9.39
N PRO A 67 -10.89 6.21 -10.52
CA PRO A 67 -9.46 5.85 -10.56
C PRO A 67 -8.56 6.83 -9.78
N GLY A 68 -9.05 8.03 -9.49
CA GLY A 68 -8.32 9.02 -8.69
C GLY A 68 -8.24 8.69 -7.19
N ILE A 69 -9.25 8.01 -6.63
CA ILE A 69 -9.30 7.70 -5.19
C ILE A 69 -8.29 6.60 -4.86
N ASP A 70 -8.25 5.57 -5.69
CA ASP A 70 -7.37 4.42 -5.50
C ASP A 70 -5.88 4.82 -5.58
N LEU A 71 -5.56 5.72 -6.53
CA LEU A 71 -4.22 6.28 -6.70
C LEU A 71 -3.74 7.08 -5.48
N GLY A 72 -4.62 7.90 -4.89
CA GLY A 72 -4.26 8.68 -3.70
C GLY A 72 -4.01 7.78 -2.48
N LEU A 73 -4.78 6.71 -2.35
CA LEU A 73 -4.76 5.84 -1.18
C LEU A 73 -3.62 4.83 -1.23
N ASP A 74 -3.23 4.32 -2.41
CA ASP A 74 -2.01 3.51 -2.53
C ASP A 74 -0.75 4.35 -2.27
N LEU A 75 -0.71 5.61 -2.71
CA LEU A 75 0.39 6.53 -2.41
C LEU A 75 0.49 6.82 -0.90
N LEU A 76 -0.65 7.10 -0.26
CA LEU A 76 -0.72 7.35 1.18
C LEU A 76 -0.31 6.10 1.98
N SER A 77 -0.76 4.92 1.54
CA SER A 77 -0.43 3.64 2.16
C SER A 77 1.07 3.34 2.06
N TRP A 78 1.67 3.55 0.90
CA TRP A 78 3.13 3.46 0.74
C TRP A 78 3.87 4.41 1.68
N LEU A 79 3.43 5.67 1.77
CA LEU A 79 4.08 6.67 2.61
C LEU A 79 4.00 6.31 4.09
N ILE A 80 2.81 5.94 4.57
CA ILE A 80 2.59 5.54 5.98
C ILE A 80 3.44 4.32 6.31
N LEU A 81 3.33 3.24 5.54
CA LEU A 81 4.06 2.00 5.81
C LEU A 81 5.58 2.19 5.69
N GLY A 82 6.01 3.00 4.71
CA GLY A 82 7.42 3.30 4.48
C GLY A 82 8.05 4.11 5.62
N ILE A 83 7.45 5.25 5.99
CA ILE A 83 7.96 6.10 7.07
C ILE A 83 7.96 5.34 8.39
N MET A 84 6.86 4.67 8.72
CA MET A 84 6.74 3.96 9.98
C MET A 84 7.69 2.76 10.02
N GLY A 85 7.82 2.01 8.92
CA GLY A 85 8.82 0.94 8.81
C GLY A 85 10.25 1.44 9.05
N LEU A 86 10.63 2.59 8.46
CA LEU A 86 11.94 3.20 8.69
C LEU A 86 12.15 3.64 10.14
N ILE A 87 11.12 4.18 10.79
CA ILE A 87 11.18 4.53 12.22
C ILE A 87 11.39 3.26 13.06
N ALA A 88 10.72 2.14 12.76
CA ALA A 88 10.91 0.87 13.46
C ALA A 88 12.34 0.34 13.31
N ILE A 89 12.91 0.43 12.11
CA ILE A 89 14.31 0.07 11.85
C ILE A 89 15.25 0.95 12.69
N GLY A 90 14.99 2.27 12.74
CA GLY A 90 15.75 3.20 13.58
C GLY A 90 15.68 2.83 15.08
N LEU A 91 14.49 2.54 15.59
CA LEU A 91 14.27 2.10 16.97
C LEU A 91 15.00 0.79 17.29
N TYR A 92 15.06 -0.15 16.35
CA TYR A 92 15.84 -1.38 16.51
C TYR A 92 17.35 -1.10 16.68
N PHE A 93 17.92 -0.22 15.87
CA PHE A 93 19.35 0.10 15.98
C PHE A 93 19.69 0.88 17.26
N THR A 94 18.81 1.76 17.73
CA THR A 94 19.04 2.52 18.98
C THR A 94 18.89 1.64 20.23
N THR A 95 17.96 0.68 20.21
CA THR A 95 17.75 -0.26 21.32
C THR A 95 18.90 -1.26 21.47
N THR A 96 19.45 -1.74 20.35
CA THR A 96 20.57 -2.70 20.33
C THR A 96 21.95 -2.04 20.48
N GLY A 97 22.09 -0.75 20.12
CA GLY A 97 23.39 -0.10 19.96
C GLY A 97 23.94 0.64 21.17
N THR A 98 23.11 1.31 21.98
CA THR A 98 23.65 2.28 22.98
C THR A 98 22.80 2.53 24.23
N ALA A 99 21.50 2.21 24.26
CA ALA A 99 20.61 2.68 25.33
C ALA A 99 19.73 1.61 26.00
N GLY A 100 19.81 0.35 25.57
CA GLY A 100 19.20 -0.81 26.25
C GLY A 100 17.86 -0.51 26.92
N LEU A 101 16.85 -0.11 26.14
CA LEU A 101 15.47 -0.24 26.61
C LEU A 101 15.32 -1.73 26.96
N GLY A 102 15.09 -2.06 28.23
CA GLY A 102 15.07 -3.42 28.77
C GLY A 102 13.91 -4.27 28.24
N LEU A 103 13.72 -4.31 26.92
CA LEU A 103 12.79 -5.17 26.26
C LEU A 103 13.34 -6.60 26.26
N PRO A 104 12.49 -7.60 26.52
CA PRO A 104 12.85 -8.99 26.36
C PRO A 104 13.33 -9.30 24.93
N ASP A 105 14.30 -10.21 24.79
CA ASP A 105 14.87 -10.60 23.50
C ASP A 105 13.82 -11.03 22.46
N TYR A 106 12.74 -11.67 22.91
CA TYR A 106 11.65 -12.07 22.02
C TYR A 106 10.90 -10.87 21.42
N CYS A 107 10.74 -9.76 22.16
CA CYS A 107 10.12 -8.55 21.62
C CYS A 107 11.01 -7.88 20.57
N LEU A 108 12.33 -7.92 20.74
CA LEU A 108 13.29 -7.38 19.77
C LEU A 108 13.27 -8.17 18.45
N ILE A 109 13.16 -9.49 18.52
CA ILE A 109 13.01 -10.35 17.33
C ILE A 109 11.73 -10.00 16.58
N VAL A 110 10.60 -9.90 17.28
CA VAL A 110 9.30 -9.58 16.67
C VAL A 110 9.30 -8.16 16.09
N LEU A 111 9.92 -7.19 16.78
CA LEU A 111 10.12 -5.84 16.27
C LEU A 111 10.88 -5.85 14.93
N ARG A 112 11.97 -6.61 14.86
CA ARG A 112 12.78 -6.73 13.64
C ARG A 112 11.98 -7.32 12.48
N VAL A 113 11.17 -8.34 12.74
CA VAL A 113 10.29 -8.95 11.73
C VAL A 113 9.29 -7.91 11.22
N GLY A 114 8.58 -7.22 12.12
CA GLY A 114 7.64 -6.15 11.73
C GLY A 114 8.32 -5.01 10.95
N ALA A 115 9.51 -4.59 11.37
CA ALA A 115 10.31 -3.54 10.76
C ALA A 115 10.74 -3.87 9.31
N ILE A 116 10.83 -5.16 8.95
CA ILE A 116 11.14 -5.63 7.60
C ILE A 116 9.84 -5.82 6.79
N LEU A 117 8.79 -6.36 7.41
CA LEU A 117 7.51 -6.61 6.73
C LEU A 117 6.83 -5.32 6.27
N ALA A 118 6.83 -4.27 7.09
CA ALA A 118 6.20 -2.98 6.77
C ALA A 118 6.77 -2.31 5.51
N PRO A 119 8.09 -2.15 5.32
CA PRO A 119 8.64 -1.59 4.09
C PRO A 119 8.43 -2.51 2.88
N ILE A 120 8.40 -3.84 3.05
CA ILE A 120 8.04 -4.75 1.95
C ILE A 120 6.59 -4.50 1.52
N ALA A 121 5.65 -4.40 2.48
CA ALA A 121 4.26 -4.03 2.19
C ALA A 121 4.15 -2.67 1.49
N ALA A 122 4.96 -1.69 1.92
CA ALA A 122 5.04 -0.39 1.27
C ALA A 122 5.44 -0.52 -0.21
N VAL A 123 6.45 -1.35 -0.54
CA VAL A 123 6.85 -1.60 -1.94
C VAL A 123 5.69 -2.13 -2.77
N PHE A 124 4.86 -3.04 -2.24
CA PHE A 124 3.67 -3.50 -2.97
C PHE A 124 2.70 -2.35 -3.27
N HIS A 125 2.41 -1.49 -2.28
CA HIS A 125 1.58 -0.30 -2.50
C HIS A 125 2.18 0.68 -3.51
N LEU A 126 3.51 0.83 -3.55
CA LEU A 126 4.19 1.64 -4.55
C LEU A 126 4.03 1.05 -5.97
N VAL A 127 4.16 -0.27 -6.11
CA VAL A 127 3.97 -0.93 -7.41
C VAL A 127 2.53 -0.78 -7.89
N LEU A 128 1.54 -0.93 -6.99
CA LEU A 128 0.12 -0.70 -7.28
C LEU A 128 -0.13 0.74 -7.72
N PHE A 129 0.43 1.71 -6.98
CA PHE A 129 0.38 3.13 -7.33
C PHE A 129 0.95 3.40 -8.72
N ILE A 130 2.15 2.90 -9.04
CA ILE A 130 2.78 3.10 -10.35
C ILE A 130 1.89 2.52 -11.47
N ARG A 131 1.31 1.34 -11.26
CA ARG A 131 0.40 0.73 -12.25
C ARG A 131 -0.86 1.57 -12.44
N ALA A 132 -1.46 2.07 -11.37
CA ALA A 132 -2.61 2.97 -11.44
C ALA A 132 -2.25 4.26 -12.19
N CYS A 133 -1.08 4.85 -11.93
CA CYS A 133 -0.58 6.02 -12.66
C CYS A 133 -0.44 5.75 -14.15
N ILE A 134 0.23 4.66 -14.54
CA ILE A 134 0.42 4.29 -15.94
C ILE A 134 -0.92 4.16 -16.65
N HIS A 135 -1.88 3.48 -16.02
CA HIS A 135 -3.22 3.31 -16.58
C HIS A 135 -3.91 4.66 -16.80
N VAL A 136 -3.95 5.53 -15.78
CA VAL A 136 -4.56 6.87 -15.91
C VAL A 136 -3.90 7.68 -17.04
N HIS A 137 -2.58 7.61 -17.17
CA HIS A 137 -1.85 8.27 -18.25
C HIS A 137 -2.17 7.70 -19.64
N GLN A 138 -2.30 6.38 -19.76
CA GLN A 138 -2.68 5.71 -21.00
C GLN A 138 -4.08 6.10 -21.43
N THR A 139 -5.07 6.00 -20.53
CA THR A 139 -6.47 6.37 -20.80
C THR A 139 -6.59 7.85 -21.20
N ARG A 140 -5.86 8.74 -20.52
CA ARG A 140 -5.85 10.16 -20.89
C ARG A 140 -5.23 10.40 -22.27
N ARG A 141 -4.20 9.63 -22.64
CA ARG A 141 -3.55 9.72 -23.96
C ARG A 141 -4.48 9.23 -25.07
N GLU A 142 -5.21 8.14 -24.84
CA GLU A 142 -6.19 7.61 -25.79
C GLU A 142 -7.37 8.56 -25.97
N GLY A 143 -7.92 9.11 -24.88
CA GLY A 143 -8.98 10.11 -24.95
C GLY A 143 -8.58 11.36 -25.74
N LYS A 144 -7.33 11.83 -25.60
CA LYS A 144 -6.81 12.95 -26.40
C LYS A 144 -6.72 12.61 -27.89
N LYS A 145 -6.25 11.40 -28.24
CA LYS A 145 -6.19 10.94 -29.64
C LYS A 145 -7.59 10.85 -30.26
N LEU A 146 -8.56 10.33 -29.51
CA LEU A 146 -9.94 10.20 -29.97
C LEU A 146 -10.57 11.58 -30.20
N ASN A 147 -10.37 12.52 -29.28
CA ASN A 147 -10.88 13.89 -29.39
C ASN A 147 -10.27 14.63 -30.59
N TYR A 148 -8.96 14.47 -30.83
CA TYR A 148 -8.31 15.00 -32.03
C TYR A 148 -8.96 14.45 -33.31
N LYS A 149 -9.18 13.13 -33.39
CA LYS A 149 -9.80 12.48 -34.56
C LYS A 149 -11.23 12.99 -34.81
N ILE A 150 -12.03 13.14 -33.77
CA ILE A 150 -13.41 13.67 -33.88
C ILE A 150 -13.39 15.14 -34.35
N THR A 151 -12.45 15.94 -33.84
CA THR A 151 -12.31 17.35 -34.24
C THR A 151 -11.88 17.48 -35.71
N GLU A 152 -11.05 16.56 -36.19
CA GLU A 152 -10.61 16.49 -37.58
C GLU A 152 -11.75 16.06 -38.53
N ASP A 153 -12.52 15.03 -38.18
CA ASP A 153 -13.69 14.57 -38.96
C ASP A 153 -14.76 15.67 -39.09
N ASN A 154 -15.00 16.45 -38.02
CA ASN A 154 -15.99 17.54 -38.03
C ASN A 154 -15.55 18.80 -38.80
N ARG A 155 -14.33 18.85 -39.34
CA ARG A 155 -13.83 19.96 -40.17
C ARG A 155 -14.01 19.74 -41.67
N ILE A 156 -14.42 18.54 -42.09
CA ILE A 156 -14.63 18.13 -43.49
C ILE A 156 -16.12 18.24 -43.81
#